data_AF-A0A0F4YWB5-F1
#
_entry.id   AF-A0A0F4YWB5-F1
#
_cell.length_a   1.000
_cell.length_b   1.000
_cell.length_c   1.000
_cell.angle_alpha   90.00
_cell.angle_beta   90.00
_cell.angle_gamma   90.00
#
_symmetry.space_group_name_H-M   'P 1'
#
loop_
_entity.id
_entity.type
_entity.pdbx_description
1 polymer ?
#
loop_
_entity_poly.entity_id
_entity_poly.type
_entity_poly.pdbx_seq_one_letter_code
_entity_poly.pdbx_strand_id
1 'polypeptide(L)'
;MVVYYQIAGRKVGSHVLAMATLGSLFGGVWLSTRGGDKKKQQGPPINASSKDEEQFIQEFLKNTEAEEKKAKQTNEHIVAVLLNGPPDQTMKPLPFPYALNIGTDVVHLPRILRLISRPRRKGNESYLERFTRRILTQQEQHDFHARFYRDNNTSPRGPTITTEMARWLAGRFAAKEAARKAAPGGAASVGWKNVLVRTENSDSGSDGSSSGRPEVVYLGDGEGDSVRLGKLSISHDGDYVVATVLAAG
;
A
#
# COMPACT_ATOMS: atom_id res chain seq x y z
N MET A 1 11.21 22.93 44.12
CA MET A 1 10.45 22.37 45.27
C MET A 1 10.20 20.89 45.00
N VAL A 2 10.70 19.98 45.85
CA VAL A 2 10.49 18.53 45.64
C VAL A 2 9.10 18.15 46.15
N VAL A 3 8.29 17.57 45.27
CA VAL A 3 6.93 17.13 45.58
C VAL A 3 7.01 15.74 46.22
N TYR A 4 6.33 15.55 47.35
CA TYR A 4 6.30 14.29 48.08
C TYR A 4 4.92 13.64 48.00
N TYR A 5 4.89 12.33 47.82
CA TYR A 5 3.69 11.51 47.80
C TYR A 5 3.71 10.54 48.98
N GLN A 6 2.56 10.34 49.64
CA GLN A 6 2.46 9.44 50.77
C GLN A 6 2.02 8.06 50.27
N ILE A 7 2.93 7.10 50.27
CA ILE A 7 2.72 5.74 49.78
C ILE A 7 2.97 4.79 50.94
N ALA A 8 2.00 3.94 51.29
CA ALA A 8 2.07 3.00 52.40
C ALA A 8 2.53 3.64 53.74
N GLY A 9 2.00 4.84 54.04
CA GLY A 9 2.34 5.58 55.27
C GLY A 9 3.70 6.28 55.27
N ARG A 10 4.54 6.09 54.24
CA ARG A 10 5.85 6.74 54.10
C ARG A 10 5.82 7.85 53.05
N LYS A 11 6.53 8.95 53.32
CA LYS A 11 6.69 10.05 52.34
C LYS A 11 7.78 9.68 51.33
N VAL A 12 7.41 9.59 50.05
CA VAL A 12 8.30 9.24 48.94
C VAL A 12 8.42 10.45 48.01
N GLY A 13 9.65 10.85 47.67
CA GLY A 13 9.90 11.97 46.75
C GLY A 13 9.51 11.65 45.31
N SER A 14 9.00 12.64 44.58
CA SER A 14 8.57 12.51 43.18
C SER A 14 9.66 11.96 42.25
N HIS A 15 10.92 12.34 42.48
CA HIS A 15 12.07 11.88 41.69
C HIS A 15 12.38 10.39 41.93
N VAL A 16 12.22 9.90 43.16
CA VAL A 16 12.41 8.47 43.48
C VAL A 16 11.34 7.65 42.77
N LEU A 17 10.10 8.14 42.77
CA LEU A 17 8.99 7.49 42.09
C LEU A 17 9.21 7.47 40.56
N ALA A 18 9.65 8.59 39.98
CA ALA A 18 9.97 8.67 38.55
C ALA A 18 11.09 7.70 38.17
N MET A 19 12.19 7.66 38.93
CA MET A 19 13.30 6.73 38.69
C MET A 19 12.87 5.26 38.78
N ALA A 20 11.98 4.92 39.73
CA ALA A 20 11.43 3.58 39.85
C ALA A 20 10.57 3.19 38.64
N THR A 21 9.71 4.09 38.16
CA THR A 21 8.88 3.83 36.97
C THR A 21 9.74 3.64 35.72
N LEU A 22 10.72 4.51 35.49
CA LEU A 22 11.65 4.39 34.36
C LEU A 22 12.47 3.10 34.44
N GLY A 23 13.00 2.76 35.62
CA GLY A 23 13.73 1.51 35.83
C GLY A 23 12.89 0.27 35.54
N SER A 24 11.63 0.25 35.99
CA SER A 24 10.71 -0.87 35.73
C SER A 24 10.37 -1.02 34.25
N LEU A 25 10.18 0.09 33.53
CA LEU A 25 9.87 0.08 32.11
C LEU A 25 11.07 -0.43 31.28
N PHE A 26 12.26 0.13 31.49
CA PHE A 26 13.47 -0.30 30.80
C PHE A 26 13.86 -1.74 31.17
N GLY A 27 13.78 -2.11 32.45
CA GLY A 27 14.06 -3.46 32.91
C GLY A 27 13.08 -4.50 32.35
N GLY A 28 11.79 -4.17 32.27
CA GLY A 28 10.77 -5.04 31.69
C GLY A 28 10.97 -5.25 30.19
N VAL A 29 11.23 -4.17 29.44
CA VAL A 29 11.54 -4.26 28.01
C VAL A 29 12.80 -5.10 27.78
N TRP A 30 13.89 -4.83 28.50
CA TRP A 30 15.14 -5.57 28.35
C TRP A 30 14.99 -7.05 28.71
N LEU A 31 14.28 -7.38 29.79
CA LEU A 31 14.03 -8.78 30.14
C LEU A 31 13.17 -9.50 29.08
N SER A 32 12.19 -8.80 28.49
CA SER A 32 11.33 -9.36 27.45
C SER A 32 12.02 -9.51 26.08
N THR A 33 13.02 -8.69 25.79
CA THR A 33 13.77 -8.70 24.52
C THR A 33 15.10 -9.44 24.61
N ARG A 34 15.58 -9.77 25.81
CA ARG A 34 16.75 -10.62 26.06
C ARG A 34 16.41 -12.09 25.79
N GLY A 35 16.10 -12.39 24.52
CA GLY A 35 16.10 -13.74 24.00
C GLY A 35 17.51 -14.32 24.11
N GLY A 36 17.64 -15.49 24.72
CA GLY A 36 18.91 -16.19 24.90
C GLY A 36 19.65 -16.41 23.59
N ASP A 37 20.98 -16.46 23.68
CA ASP A 37 21.87 -16.78 22.56
C ASP A 37 21.36 -18.01 21.80
N LYS A 38 20.85 -17.79 20.59
CA LYS A 38 20.74 -18.88 19.62
C LYS A 38 22.16 -19.33 19.34
N LYS A 39 22.55 -20.46 19.94
CA LYS A 39 23.71 -21.23 19.49
C LYS A 39 23.61 -21.31 17.96
N LYS A 40 24.64 -20.82 17.28
CA LYS A 40 24.79 -20.97 15.84
C LYS A 40 24.54 -22.44 15.51
N GLN A 41 23.45 -22.70 14.79
CA GLN A 41 23.19 -24.02 14.23
C GLN A 41 24.38 -24.36 13.35
N GLN A 42 25.24 -25.24 13.85
CA GLN A 42 26.22 -25.92 13.04
C GLN A 42 25.41 -26.70 11.99
N GLY A 43 25.60 -26.37 10.72
CA GLY A 43 24.87 -26.98 9.61
C GLY A 43 24.98 -28.51 9.64
N PRO A 44 24.06 -29.23 8.99
CA PRO A 44 24.09 -30.69 8.93
C PRO A 44 25.48 -31.17 8.42
N PRO A 45 26.02 -32.26 8.99
CA PRO A 45 27.34 -32.75 8.62
C PRO A 45 27.38 -33.04 7.12
N ILE A 46 28.32 -32.39 6.43
CA ILE A 46 28.54 -32.55 5.00
C ILE A 46 29.17 -33.93 4.84
N ASN A 47 28.37 -34.92 4.46
CA ASN A 47 28.88 -36.24 4.08
C ASN A 47 28.81 -36.31 2.56
N ALA A 48 29.84 -35.80 1.88
CA ALA A 48 29.92 -35.89 0.43
C ALA A 48 30.61 -37.21 0.07
N SER A 49 30.14 -37.85 -1.01
CA SER A 49 30.66 -39.15 -1.46
C SER A 49 32.08 -39.07 -2.04
N SER A 50 32.64 -37.85 -2.19
CA SER A 50 33.98 -37.58 -2.75
C SER A 50 34.62 -36.33 -2.14
N LYS A 51 35.94 -36.39 -1.92
CA LYS A 51 36.76 -35.31 -1.31
C LYS A 51 36.76 -34.01 -2.13
N ASP A 52 36.54 -34.09 -3.44
CA ASP A 52 36.55 -32.93 -4.33
C ASP A 52 35.26 -32.09 -4.19
N GLU A 53 34.12 -32.73 -3.93
CA GLU A 53 32.84 -32.05 -3.67
C GLU A 53 32.85 -31.34 -2.30
N GLU A 54 33.52 -31.91 -1.30
CA GLU A 54 33.70 -31.25 0.00
C GLU A 54 34.51 -29.96 -0.13
N GLN A 55 35.57 -29.96 -0.93
CA GLN A 55 36.38 -28.76 -1.18
C GLN A 55 35.57 -27.67 -1.89
N PHE A 56 34.78 -28.06 -2.89
CA PHE A 56 33.90 -27.13 -3.61
C PHE A 56 32.85 -26.49 -2.69
N ILE A 57 32.19 -27.28 -1.83
CA ILE A 57 31.18 -26.76 -0.88
C ILE A 57 31.84 -25.84 0.16
N GLN A 58 33.03 -26.20 0.65
CA GLN A 58 33.78 -25.37 1.59
C GLN A 58 34.22 -24.04 0.97
N GLU A 59 34.68 -24.05 -0.28
CA GLU A 59 35.08 -22.85 -1.00
C GLU A 59 33.87 -21.96 -1.33
N PHE A 60 32.74 -22.57 -1.71
CA PHE A 60 31.48 -21.86 -1.92
C PHE A 60 31.00 -21.18 -0.63
N LEU A 61 30.89 -21.91 0.48
CA LEU A 61 30.48 -21.36 1.77
C LEU A 61 31.42 -20.26 2.26
N LYS A 62 32.74 -20.42 2.06
CA LYS A 62 33.74 -19.42 2.43
C LYS A 62 33.60 -18.13 1.62
N ASN A 63 33.29 -18.25 0.32
CA ASN A 63 33.05 -17.09 -0.54
C ASN A 63 31.74 -16.39 -0.18
N THR A 64 30.66 -17.14 0.07
CA THR A 64 29.37 -16.57 0.51
C THR A 64 29.49 -15.87 1.86
N GLU A 65 30.18 -16.48 2.84
CA GLU A 65 30.44 -15.84 4.13
C GLU A 65 31.33 -14.60 4.02
N ALA A 66 32.29 -14.59 3.09
CA ALA A 66 33.13 -13.43 2.83
C ALA A 66 32.35 -12.28 2.18
N GLU A 67 31.43 -12.57 1.27
CA GLU A 67 30.51 -11.59 0.69
C GLU A 67 29.52 -11.03 1.72
N GLU A 68 28.94 -11.89 2.57
CA GLU A 68 28.07 -11.45 3.66
C GLU A 68 28.81 -10.57 4.68
N LYS A 69 30.07 -10.91 5.01
CA LYS A 69 30.91 -10.09 5.90
C LYS A 69 31.25 -8.75 5.26
N LYS A 70 31.61 -8.73 3.97
CA LYS A 70 31.82 -7.47 3.23
C LYS A 70 30.55 -6.62 3.23
N ALA A 71 29.39 -7.19 2.90
CA ALA A 71 28.11 -6.48 2.89
C ALA A 71 27.73 -5.92 4.27
N LYS A 72 27.93 -6.70 5.34
CA LYS A 72 27.74 -6.22 6.73
C LYS A 72 28.71 -5.11 7.09
N GLN A 73 29.98 -5.24 6.73
CA GLN A 73 31.00 -4.23 7.02
C GLN A 73 30.76 -2.92 6.25
N THR A 74 30.30 -3.00 5.00
CA THR A 74 29.86 -1.83 4.21
C THR A 74 28.64 -1.17 4.84
N ASN A 75 27.63 -1.94 5.28
CA ASN A 75 26.44 -1.40 5.94
C ASN A 75 26.76 -0.78 7.31
N GLU A 76 27.62 -1.40 8.11
CA GLU A 76 28.08 -0.83 9.39
C GLU A 76 28.89 0.45 9.18
N HIS A 77 29.73 0.50 8.14
CA HIS A 77 30.46 1.72 7.77
C HIS A 77 29.51 2.84 7.32
N ILE A 78 28.51 2.52 6.50
CA ILE A 78 27.47 3.47 6.08
C ILE A 78 26.70 4.01 7.30
N VAL A 79 26.30 3.14 8.23
CA VAL A 79 25.58 3.53 9.45
C VAL A 79 26.46 4.36 10.38
N ALA A 80 27.75 4.04 10.53
CA ALA A 80 28.70 4.81 11.32
C ALA A 80 28.95 6.21 10.75
N VAL A 81 29.04 6.34 9.42
CA VAL A 81 29.14 7.63 8.72
C VAL A 81 27.85 8.45 8.88
N LEU A 82 26.68 7.81 8.81
CA LEU A 82 25.38 8.47 8.98
C LEU A 82 25.13 8.97 10.41
N LEU A 83 25.65 8.29 11.44
CA LEU A 83 25.40 8.61 12.85
C LEU A 83 26.50 9.46 13.50
N ASN A 84 27.76 9.34 13.09
CA ASN A 84 28.91 9.95 13.78
C ASN A 84 29.89 10.69 12.84
N GLY A 85 29.58 10.83 11.55
CA GLY A 85 30.40 11.59 10.61
C GLY A 85 30.35 13.11 10.86
N PRO A 86 31.38 13.87 10.45
CA PRO A 86 31.32 15.34 10.49
C PRO A 86 30.10 15.83 9.68
N PRO A 87 29.43 16.92 10.11
CA PRO A 87 28.13 17.35 9.55
C PRO A 87 28.15 17.74 8.05
N ASP A 88 29.32 17.70 7.41
CA ASP A 88 29.55 18.11 6.01
C ASP A 88 29.71 16.92 5.03
N GLN A 89 29.56 15.67 5.48
CA GLN A 89 29.60 14.48 4.62
C GLN A 89 28.27 13.70 4.60
N THR A 90 27.14 14.42 4.62
CA THR A 90 25.85 13.81 4.33
C THR A 90 25.81 13.42 2.84
N MET A 91 25.93 12.14 2.52
CA MET A 91 25.74 11.66 1.15
C MET A 91 24.36 12.10 0.65
N LYS A 92 24.34 13.01 -0.34
CA LYS A 92 23.08 13.39 -1.00
C LYS A 92 22.59 12.18 -1.78
N PRO A 93 21.41 11.63 -1.46
CA PRO A 93 20.88 10.51 -2.23
C PRO A 93 20.71 10.97 -3.68
N LEU A 94 21.16 10.14 -4.62
CA LEU A 94 20.91 10.36 -6.03
C LEU A 94 19.39 10.20 -6.27
N PRO A 95 18.71 11.22 -6.80
CA PRO A 95 17.28 11.12 -7.07
C PRO A 95 17.03 10.07 -8.15
N PHE A 96 15.85 9.46 -8.12
CA PHE A 96 15.42 8.55 -9.17
C PHE A 96 15.42 9.29 -10.53
N PRO A 97 15.96 8.70 -11.61
CA PRO A 97 16.34 9.42 -12.84
C PRO A 97 15.17 10.04 -13.62
N TYR A 98 13.93 9.57 -13.39
CA TYR A 98 12.73 10.14 -14.02
C TYR A 98 11.67 10.40 -12.96
N ALA A 99 10.94 11.51 -13.04
CA ALA A 99 9.77 11.73 -12.18
C ALA A 99 8.61 10.83 -12.64
N LEU A 100 8.68 9.53 -12.33
CA LEU A 100 7.66 8.54 -12.64
C LEU A 100 7.21 7.88 -11.34
N ASN A 101 5.89 7.87 -11.15
CA ASN A 101 5.25 7.24 -10.02
C ASN A 101 4.42 6.07 -10.50
N ILE A 102 4.51 4.97 -9.75
CA ILE A 102 3.71 3.77 -9.99
C ILE A 102 2.81 3.52 -8.79
N GLY A 103 1.57 3.13 -9.07
CA GLY A 103 0.62 2.70 -8.07
C GLY A 103 -0.01 1.38 -8.50
N THR A 104 -0.14 0.46 -7.55
CA THR A 104 -0.82 -0.82 -7.76
C THR A 104 -1.84 -1.04 -6.66
N ASP A 105 -2.98 -1.63 -6.99
CA ASP A 105 -4.00 -1.98 -6.01
C ASP A 105 -4.70 -3.28 -6.39
N VAL A 106 -5.10 -4.04 -5.37
CA VAL A 106 -5.82 -5.31 -5.51
C VAL A 106 -7.09 -5.29 -4.65
N VAL A 107 -8.19 -5.73 -5.23
CA VAL A 107 -9.52 -5.72 -4.63
C VAL A 107 -10.11 -7.12 -4.65
N HIS A 108 -10.57 -7.58 -3.49
CA HIS A 108 -11.27 -8.85 -3.33
C HIS A 108 -12.77 -8.67 -3.60
N LEU A 109 -13.29 -9.29 -4.66
CA LEU A 109 -14.68 -9.18 -5.14
C LEU A 109 -15.72 -9.53 -4.07
N PRO A 110 -15.62 -10.66 -3.33
CA PRO A 110 -16.57 -10.99 -2.28
C PRO A 110 -16.70 -9.90 -1.21
N ARG A 111 -15.66 -9.11 -0.94
CA ARG A 111 -15.74 -7.97 -0.01
C ARG A 111 -16.61 -6.84 -0.57
N ILE A 112 -16.45 -6.52 -1.86
CA ILE A 112 -17.27 -5.51 -2.53
C ILE A 112 -18.72 -5.97 -2.60
N LEU A 113 -18.98 -7.21 -3.01
CA LEU A 113 -20.32 -7.81 -3.04
C LEU A 113 -21.01 -7.72 -1.68
N ARG A 114 -20.33 -8.14 -0.60
CA ARG A 114 -20.86 -8.05 0.76
C ARG A 114 -21.11 -6.61 1.20
N LEU A 115 -20.35 -5.63 0.70
CA LEU A 115 -20.52 -4.22 1.05
C LEU A 115 -21.75 -3.62 0.37
N ILE A 116 -21.87 -3.80 -0.95
CA ILE A 116 -22.96 -3.21 -1.74
C ILE A 116 -24.29 -3.91 -1.49
N SER A 117 -24.28 -5.20 -1.12
CA SER A 117 -25.47 -5.99 -0.79
C SER A 117 -25.98 -5.80 0.63
N ARG A 118 -25.36 -4.91 1.42
CA ARG A 118 -25.79 -4.69 2.81
C ARG A 118 -27.22 -4.18 2.86
N PRO A 119 -28.09 -4.77 3.69
CA PRO A 119 -29.47 -4.33 3.85
C PRO A 119 -29.55 -2.85 4.21
N ARG A 120 -30.52 -2.16 3.60
CA ARG A 120 -30.82 -0.75 3.88
C ARG A 120 -31.34 -0.62 5.31
N ARG A 121 -30.76 0.30 6.10
CA ARG A 121 -31.36 0.74 7.37
C ARG A 121 -32.48 1.73 7.08
N LYS A 122 -33.63 1.58 7.74
CA LYS A 122 -34.81 2.44 7.56
C LYS A 122 -34.42 3.92 7.66
N GLY A 123 -34.75 4.72 6.65
CA GLY A 123 -34.42 6.15 6.58
C GLY A 123 -33.09 6.51 5.91
N ASN A 124 -32.16 5.57 5.72
CA ASN A 124 -30.86 5.84 5.10
C ASN A 124 -30.78 5.31 3.68
N GLU A 125 -29.98 5.95 2.84
CA GLU A 125 -29.54 5.46 1.52
C GLU A 125 -28.89 4.07 1.57
N SER A 126 -28.92 3.36 0.45
CA SER A 126 -28.29 2.05 0.34
C SER A 126 -26.76 2.15 0.45
N TYR A 127 -26.09 1.05 0.80
CA TYR A 127 -24.63 1.02 0.76
C TYR A 127 -24.08 1.15 -0.66
N LEU A 128 -24.81 0.64 -1.66
CA LEU A 128 -24.49 0.82 -3.06
C LEU A 128 -24.48 2.31 -3.44
N GLU A 129 -25.55 3.04 -3.14
CA GLU A 129 -25.66 4.50 -3.40
C GLU A 129 -24.52 5.28 -2.72
N ARG A 130 -24.19 4.95 -1.47
CA ARG A 130 -23.06 5.57 -0.77
C ARG A 130 -21.73 5.29 -1.43
N PHE A 131 -21.52 4.04 -1.80
CA PHE A 131 -20.27 3.60 -2.40
C PHE A 131 -20.07 4.30 -3.74
N THR A 132 -21.07 4.26 -4.64
CA THR A 132 -20.99 4.89 -5.95
C THR A 132 -20.85 6.40 -5.85
N ARG A 133 -21.65 7.08 -5.02
CA ARG A 133 -21.57 8.55 -4.85
C ARG A 133 -20.24 9.01 -4.29
N ARG A 134 -19.60 8.22 -3.42
CA ARG A 134 -18.32 8.57 -2.79
C ARG A 134 -17.15 8.35 -3.75
N ILE A 135 -17.15 7.24 -4.47
CA ILE A 135 -15.97 6.77 -5.23
C ILE A 135 -16.02 7.23 -6.69
N LEU A 136 -17.18 7.23 -7.33
CA LEU A 136 -17.32 7.50 -8.76
C LEU A 136 -17.49 9.00 -9.05
N THR A 137 -16.90 9.46 -10.15
CA THR A 137 -17.15 10.80 -10.73
C THR A 137 -18.57 10.87 -11.31
N GLN A 138 -19.04 12.06 -11.67
CA GLN A 138 -20.36 12.19 -12.31
C GLN A 138 -20.45 11.40 -13.62
N GLN A 139 -19.39 11.46 -14.43
CA GLN A 139 -19.33 10.71 -15.69
C GLN A 139 -19.36 9.18 -15.46
N GLU A 140 -18.61 8.68 -14.49
CA GLU A 140 -18.63 7.26 -14.14
C GLU A 140 -19.98 6.82 -13.53
N GLN A 141 -20.65 7.69 -12.78
CA GLN A 141 -22.00 7.42 -12.28
C GLN A 141 -23.02 7.34 -13.42
N HIS A 142 -22.91 8.19 -14.43
CA HIS A 142 -23.76 8.10 -15.62
C HIS A 142 -23.50 6.80 -16.40
N ASP A 143 -22.24 6.40 -16.61
CA ASP A 143 -21.90 5.11 -17.25
C ASP A 143 -22.42 3.93 -16.41
N PHE A 144 -22.26 3.99 -15.09
CA PHE A 144 -22.80 2.99 -14.17
C PHE A 144 -24.33 2.86 -14.28
N HIS A 145 -25.04 3.99 -14.29
CA HIS A 145 -26.50 4.00 -14.47
C HIS A 145 -26.90 3.45 -15.85
N ALA A 146 -26.23 3.89 -16.91
CA ALA A 146 -26.52 3.44 -18.27
C ALA A 146 -26.34 1.93 -18.44
N ARG A 147 -25.38 1.32 -17.74
CA ARG A 147 -25.09 -0.12 -17.79
C ARG A 147 -26.04 -0.96 -16.94
N PHE A 148 -26.31 -0.55 -15.70
CA PHE A 148 -26.93 -1.44 -14.72
C PHE A 148 -28.38 -1.07 -14.33
N TYR A 149 -28.86 0.11 -14.72
CA TYR A 149 -30.25 0.53 -14.47
C TYR A 149 -31.15 0.43 -15.71
N ARG A 150 -30.60 0.32 -16.92
CA ARG A 150 -31.37 0.30 -18.17
C ARG A 150 -32.32 -0.89 -18.31
N ASP A 151 -31.89 -2.08 -17.87
CA ASP A 151 -32.69 -3.31 -17.97
C ASP A 151 -33.73 -3.45 -16.84
N ASN A 152 -33.73 -2.56 -15.85
CA ASN A 152 -34.54 -2.67 -14.62
C ASN A 152 -35.76 -1.73 -14.59
N ASN A 153 -36.34 -1.38 -15.75
CA ASN A 153 -37.45 -0.43 -15.90
C ASN A 153 -38.75 -0.81 -15.13
N THR A 154 -38.76 -1.89 -14.34
CA THR A 154 -39.93 -2.43 -13.62
C THR A 154 -39.76 -2.57 -12.11
N SER A 155 -38.61 -2.22 -11.50
CA SER A 155 -38.40 -2.45 -10.07
C SER A 155 -38.29 -1.16 -9.23
N PRO A 156 -39.27 -0.82 -8.37
CA PRO A 156 -39.20 0.32 -7.44
C PRO A 156 -38.17 0.14 -6.31
N ARG A 157 -37.37 -0.93 -6.34
CA ARG A 157 -36.41 -1.34 -5.29
C ARG A 157 -34.93 -1.13 -5.68
N GLY A 158 -34.64 -0.57 -6.85
CA GLY A 158 -33.28 -0.38 -7.36
C GLY A 158 -32.77 -1.57 -8.20
N PRO A 159 -31.50 -1.54 -8.66
CA PRO A 159 -30.96 -2.55 -9.55
C PRO A 159 -30.65 -3.84 -8.78
N THR A 160 -30.83 -4.99 -9.42
CA THR A 160 -30.40 -6.27 -8.87
C THR A 160 -28.88 -6.30 -8.80
N ILE A 161 -28.32 -6.60 -7.62
CA ILE A 161 -26.87 -6.65 -7.43
C ILE A 161 -26.33 -7.93 -8.07
N THR A 162 -25.43 -7.78 -9.04
CA THR A 162 -24.80 -8.88 -9.76
C THR A 162 -23.29 -8.93 -9.49
N THR A 163 -22.68 -10.10 -9.72
CA THR A 163 -21.22 -10.26 -9.67
C THR A 163 -20.51 -9.36 -10.69
N GLU A 164 -21.12 -9.16 -11.86
CA GLU A 164 -20.59 -8.25 -12.88
C GLU A 164 -20.57 -6.80 -12.40
N MET A 165 -21.66 -6.33 -11.77
CA MET A 165 -21.72 -5.00 -11.19
C MET A 165 -20.64 -4.81 -10.12
N ALA A 166 -20.46 -5.79 -9.23
CA ALA A 166 -19.41 -5.74 -8.23
C ALA A 166 -18.00 -5.77 -8.83
N ARG A 167 -17.77 -6.56 -9.87
CA ARG A 167 -16.50 -6.61 -10.61
C ARG A 167 -16.19 -5.28 -11.29
N TRP A 168 -17.19 -4.67 -11.92
CA TRP A 168 -17.07 -3.35 -12.54
C TRP A 168 -16.69 -2.30 -11.49
N LEU A 169 -17.40 -2.26 -10.37
CA LEU A 169 -17.11 -1.36 -9.24
C LEU A 169 -15.73 -1.62 -8.63
N ALA A 170 -15.35 -2.88 -8.47
CA ALA A 170 -14.03 -3.28 -7.97
C ALA A 170 -12.90 -2.78 -8.89
N GLY A 171 -13.08 -2.86 -10.22
CA GLY A 171 -12.11 -2.31 -11.18
C GLY A 171 -11.91 -0.81 -11.04
N ARG A 172 -12.98 -0.04 -10.82
CA ARG A 172 -12.88 1.42 -10.66
C ARG A 172 -12.31 1.78 -9.30
N PHE A 173 -12.64 1.02 -8.26
CA PHE A 173 -12.02 1.17 -6.94
C PHE A 173 -10.51 0.91 -7.01
N ALA A 174 -10.09 -0.24 -7.56
CA ALA A 174 -8.68 -0.61 -7.71
C ALA A 174 -7.92 0.43 -8.56
N ALA A 175 -8.49 0.83 -9.70
CA ALA A 175 -7.86 1.82 -10.58
C ALA A 175 -7.68 3.17 -9.90
N LYS A 176 -8.66 3.62 -9.09
CA LYS A 176 -8.55 4.88 -8.36
C LYS A 176 -7.58 4.82 -7.18
N GLU A 177 -7.51 3.70 -6.45
CA GLU A 177 -6.47 3.51 -5.42
C GLU A 177 -5.08 3.48 -6.05
N ALA A 178 -4.90 2.75 -7.16
CA ALA A 178 -3.65 2.72 -7.92
C ALA A 178 -3.27 4.13 -8.41
N ALA A 179 -4.22 4.89 -8.96
CA ALA A 179 -3.99 6.27 -9.37
C ALA A 179 -3.57 7.18 -8.20
N ARG A 180 -4.27 7.09 -7.07
CA ARG A 180 -3.92 7.88 -5.87
C ARG A 180 -2.50 7.54 -5.39
N LYS A 181 -2.08 6.28 -5.43
CA LYS A 181 -0.71 5.87 -5.10
C LYS A 181 0.33 6.39 -6.12
N ALA A 182 -0.05 6.48 -7.40
CA ALA A 182 0.80 7.03 -8.46
C ALA A 182 0.80 8.56 -8.52
N ALA A 183 0.00 9.27 -7.73
CA ALA A 183 -0.07 10.72 -7.77
C ALA A 183 1.22 11.36 -7.22
N PRO A 184 1.66 12.52 -7.75
CA PRO A 184 2.86 13.24 -7.29
C PRO A 184 2.91 13.52 -5.78
N GLY A 185 1.78 13.90 -5.19
CA GLY A 185 1.65 14.14 -3.75
C GLY A 185 1.26 12.90 -2.92
N GLY A 186 1.25 11.72 -3.56
CA GLY A 186 0.86 10.45 -2.97
C GLY A 186 -0.64 10.31 -2.70
N ALA A 187 -1.02 9.21 -2.06
CA ALA A 187 -2.42 8.81 -1.95
C ALA A 187 -3.32 9.79 -1.18
N ALA A 188 -2.76 10.59 -0.27
CA ALA A 188 -3.50 11.57 0.52
C ALA A 188 -3.79 12.86 -0.24
N SER A 189 -3.01 13.20 -1.28
CA SER A 189 -3.15 14.48 -1.98
C SER A 189 -4.28 14.49 -3.00
N VAL A 190 -4.77 13.32 -3.42
CA VAL A 190 -5.80 13.20 -4.47
C VAL A 190 -7.05 12.53 -3.91
N GLY A 191 -8.20 13.20 -4.07
CA GLY A 191 -9.52 12.67 -3.74
C GLY A 191 -10.06 11.69 -4.79
N TRP A 192 -11.00 10.84 -4.39
CA TRP A 192 -11.65 9.85 -5.28
C TRP A 192 -12.30 10.46 -6.53
N LYS A 193 -12.88 11.65 -6.39
CA LYS A 193 -13.57 12.35 -7.47
C LYS A 193 -12.65 13.14 -8.38
N ASN A 194 -11.40 13.31 -7.98
CA ASN A 194 -10.37 14.00 -8.75
C ASN A 194 -9.62 13.02 -9.67
N VAL A 195 -10.07 11.76 -9.70
CA VAL A 195 -9.56 10.71 -10.59
C VAL A 195 -10.73 10.19 -11.41
N LEU A 196 -10.64 10.34 -12.73
CA LEU A 196 -11.60 9.79 -13.69
C LEU A 196 -10.97 8.58 -14.39
N VAL A 197 -11.64 7.44 -14.38
CA VAL A 197 -11.28 6.29 -15.22
C VAL A 197 -12.13 6.34 -16.48
N ARG A 198 -11.49 6.42 -17.64
CA ARG A 198 -12.17 6.38 -18.94
C ARG A 198 -11.47 5.46 -19.90
N THR A 199 -12.14 5.16 -20.99
CA THR A 199 -11.56 4.47 -22.13
C THR A 199 -11.06 5.54 -23.12
N GLU A 200 -9.84 5.38 -23.65
CA GLU A 200 -9.32 6.21 -24.73
C GLU A 200 -10.26 6.11 -25.94
N ASN A 201 -10.78 7.25 -26.40
CA ASN A 201 -11.51 7.31 -27.67
C ASN A 201 -10.46 7.34 -28.78
N SER A 202 -10.31 6.24 -29.50
CA SER A 202 -9.57 6.24 -30.76
C SER A 202 -10.39 7.02 -31.78
N ASP A 203 -10.02 8.28 -32.06
CA ASP A 203 -10.62 9.14 -33.11
C ASP A 203 -10.35 8.64 -34.55
N SER A 204 -10.27 7.33 -34.76
CA SER A 204 -10.02 6.73 -36.05
C SER A 204 -10.58 5.31 -36.10
N GLY A 205 -11.76 5.15 -36.70
CA GLY A 205 -12.18 3.84 -37.21
C GLY A 205 -13.60 3.46 -36.83
N SER A 206 -14.46 3.53 -37.83
CA SER A 206 -15.80 2.94 -37.93
C SER A 206 -15.78 1.42 -37.77
N ASP A 207 -15.72 0.91 -36.54
CA ASP A 207 -16.22 -0.44 -36.27
C ASP A 207 -16.70 -0.52 -34.82
N GLY A 208 -17.91 -1.07 -34.63
CA GLY A 208 -18.72 -0.96 -33.41
C GLY A 208 -18.19 -1.65 -32.15
N SER A 209 -16.88 -1.88 -32.04
CA SER A 209 -16.22 -2.50 -30.89
C SER A 209 -15.37 -1.46 -30.17
N SER A 210 -15.96 -0.80 -29.16
CA SER A 210 -15.33 0.24 -28.33
C SER A 210 -14.28 -0.31 -27.35
N SER A 211 -13.34 -1.09 -27.87
CA SER A 211 -12.18 -1.64 -27.16
C SER A 211 -11.05 -0.60 -27.06
N GLY A 212 -11.34 0.58 -26.51
CA GLY A 212 -10.30 1.56 -26.23
C GLY A 212 -9.47 1.16 -25.01
N ARG A 213 -8.23 1.63 -24.94
CA ARG A 213 -7.35 1.36 -23.79
C ARG A 213 -7.80 2.18 -22.58
N PRO A 214 -7.89 1.59 -21.38
CA PRO A 214 -8.28 2.35 -20.20
C PRO A 214 -7.17 3.35 -19.82
N GLU A 215 -7.57 4.54 -19.40
CA GLU A 215 -6.68 5.57 -18.89
C GLU A 215 -7.25 6.25 -17.64
N VAL A 216 -6.34 6.82 -16.86
CA VAL A 216 -6.67 7.65 -15.71
C VAL A 216 -6.46 9.11 -16.07
N VAL A 217 -7.42 9.94 -15.72
CA VAL A 217 -7.35 11.39 -15.85
C VAL A 217 -7.40 11.99 -14.45
N TYR A 218 -6.34 12.69 -14.05
CA TYR A 218 -6.33 13.49 -12.84
C TYR A 218 -6.98 14.83 -13.15
N LEU A 219 -8.10 15.11 -12.48
CA LEU A 219 -8.83 16.35 -12.57
C LEU A 219 -8.20 17.33 -11.58
N GLY A 220 -7.77 18.50 -12.09
CA GLY A 220 -7.27 19.58 -11.25
C GLY A 220 -8.39 20.24 -10.45
N ASP A 221 -8.04 20.82 -9.31
CA ASP A 221 -8.99 21.47 -8.39
C ASP A 221 -9.32 22.93 -8.79
N GLY A 222 -8.65 23.50 -9.81
CA GLY A 222 -8.80 24.91 -10.18
C GLY A 222 -8.64 25.22 -11.67
N GLU A 223 -9.16 26.37 -12.07
CA GLU A 223 -9.05 26.94 -13.42
C GLU A 223 -7.57 27.28 -13.71
N GLY A 224 -6.93 26.48 -14.57
CA GLY A 224 -5.50 26.60 -14.91
C GLY A 224 -4.64 25.41 -14.50
N ASP A 225 -5.16 24.45 -13.72
CA ASP A 225 -4.43 23.23 -13.43
C ASP A 225 -4.51 22.27 -14.63
N SER A 226 -3.35 21.82 -15.10
CA SER A 226 -3.26 20.99 -16.30
C SER A 226 -3.79 19.59 -16.01
N VAL A 227 -4.70 19.11 -16.85
CA VAL A 227 -5.21 17.74 -16.77
C VAL A 227 -4.04 16.77 -16.98
N ARG A 228 -3.73 15.97 -15.95
CA ARG A 228 -2.65 14.97 -16.05
C ARG A 228 -3.22 13.61 -16.43
N LEU A 229 -2.51 12.90 -17.30
CA LEU A 229 -2.88 11.55 -17.74
C LEU A 229 -2.00 10.50 -17.05
N GLY A 230 -2.62 9.42 -16.62
CA GLY A 230 -1.97 8.21 -16.15
C GLY A 230 -2.32 7.03 -17.06
N LYS A 231 -1.32 6.22 -17.41
CA LYS A 231 -1.55 4.97 -18.13
C LYS A 231 -2.06 3.93 -17.13
N LEU A 232 -3.17 3.29 -17.47
CA LEU A 232 -3.87 2.35 -16.60
C LEU A 232 -3.92 0.97 -17.23
N SER A 233 -3.71 -0.04 -16.40
CA SER A 233 -4.05 -1.43 -16.72
C SER A 233 -4.96 -1.97 -15.62
N ILE A 234 -6.02 -2.66 -16.01
CA ILE A 234 -6.93 -3.36 -15.10
C ILE A 234 -7.02 -4.80 -15.58
N SER A 235 -6.89 -5.75 -14.67
CA SER A 235 -7.21 -7.15 -14.94
C SER A 235 -8.00 -7.74 -13.78
N HIS A 236 -8.67 -8.84 -14.04
CA HIS A 236 -9.38 -9.59 -13.02
C HIS A 236 -9.26 -11.08 -13.29
N ASP A 237 -9.11 -11.85 -12.23
CA ASP A 237 -9.13 -13.30 -12.29
C ASP A 237 -9.74 -13.85 -11.00
N GLY A 238 -10.59 -14.87 -11.15
CA GLY A 238 -11.44 -15.40 -10.08
C GLY A 238 -12.12 -14.30 -9.25
N ASP A 239 -11.75 -14.23 -7.97
CA ASP A 239 -12.31 -13.32 -6.97
C ASP A 239 -11.49 -12.04 -6.75
N TYR A 240 -10.51 -11.74 -7.61
CA TYR A 240 -9.65 -10.58 -7.47
C TYR A 240 -9.66 -9.69 -8.71
N VAL A 241 -9.58 -8.38 -8.46
CA VAL A 241 -9.33 -7.37 -9.49
C VAL A 241 -8.05 -6.64 -9.10
N VAL A 242 -7.14 -6.46 -10.05
CA VAL A 242 -5.92 -5.69 -9.87
C VAL A 242 -5.91 -4.53 -10.85
N ALA A 243 -5.37 -3.41 -10.41
CA ALA A 243 -5.09 -2.28 -11.27
C ALA A 243 -3.68 -1.74 -11.02
N THR A 244 -3.04 -1.29 -12.09
CA THR A 244 -1.73 -0.64 -12.04
C THR A 244 -1.80 0.64 -12.84
N VAL A 245 -1.28 1.72 -12.26
CA VAL A 245 -1.22 3.05 -12.87
C VAL A 245 0.22 3.53 -12.90
N LEU A 246 0.64 4.04 -14.05
CA LEU A 246 1.89 4.77 -14.23
C LEU A 246 1.56 6.23 -14.56
N ALA A 247 2.12 7.17 -13.80
CA ALA A 247 1.91 8.60 -13.98
C ALA A 247 3.22 9.37 -13.84
N ALA A 248 3.30 10.53 -14.50
CA ALA A 248 4.41 11.46 -14.29
C ALA A 248 4.26 12.18 -12.94
N GLY A 249 5.37 12.25 -12.20
CA GLY A 249 5.54 13.03 -10.96
C GLY A 249 5.52 14.53 -11.24
#